data_AF-A0A371MZ11-F1
#
_entry.id   AF-A0A371MZ11-F1
#
_cell.length_a   1.000
_cell.length_b   1.000
_cell.length_c   1.000
_cell.angle_alpha   90.00
_cell.angle_beta   90.00
_cell.angle_gamma   90.00
#
_symmetry.space_group_name_H-M   'P 1'
#
loop_
_entity.id
_entity.type
_entity.pdbx_description
1 polymer ?
#
loop_
_entity_poly.entity_id
_entity_poly.type
_entity_poly.pdbx_seq_one_letter_code
_entity_poly.pdbx_strand_id
1 'polypeptide(L)'
;MSAATSLLVRFVHIVGMALVFGGAVFAWATLRAPGSGSKRADSSAGAVGDPSPLATTYEWVFWAAMGAMVVTGVGNLGALGPPGPSGRWGTILTVKLLAVTAFVLGSFVRTLVALRVRRDRPAGAGRSLLAKSYGATAAALLVLVALAEVLAHG
;
A
#
# COMPACT_ATOMS: atom_id res chain seq x y z
N MET A 1 1.75 13.18 26.51
CA MET A 1 1.43 13.60 25.12
C MET A 1 0.21 14.51 25.15
N SER A 2 0.20 15.61 24.39
CA SER A 2 -0.98 16.46 24.26
C SER A 2 -2.07 15.75 23.43
N ALA A 3 -3.34 16.04 23.68
CA ALA A 3 -4.47 15.50 22.92
C ALA A 3 -4.33 15.76 21.41
N ALA A 4 -3.78 16.92 21.04
CA ALA A 4 -3.48 17.29 19.65
C ALA A 4 -2.48 16.32 18.98
N THR A 5 -1.44 15.89 19.70
CA THR A 5 -0.44 14.94 19.18
C THR A 5 -1.06 13.56 18.94
N SER A 6 -1.94 13.09 19.83
CA SER A 6 -2.65 11.82 19.65
C SER A 6 -3.58 11.84 18.45
N LEU A 7 -4.34 12.94 18.27
CA LEU A 7 -5.22 13.13 17.12
C LEU A 7 -4.44 13.19 15.81
N LEU A 8 -3.29 13.88 15.80
CA LEU A 8 -2.42 13.95 14.63
C LEU A 8 -1.90 12.56 14.22
N VAL A 9 -1.44 11.75 15.18
CA VAL A 9 -0.98 10.37 14.90
C VAL A 9 -2.12 9.53 14.32
N ARG A 10 -3.32 9.60 14.89
CA ARG A 10 -4.49 8.89 14.37
C ARG A 10 -4.86 9.35 12.96
N PHE A 11 -4.85 10.65 12.72
CA PHE A 11 -5.12 11.22 11.41
C PHE A 11 -4.13 10.72 10.36
N VAL A 12 -2.83 10.72 10.67
CA VAL A 12 -1.78 10.18 9.79
C VAL A 12 -2.03 8.72 9.45
N HIS A 13 -2.45 7.90 10.42
CA HIS A 13 -2.74 6.48 10.18
C HIS A 13 -3.99 6.28 9.32
N ILE A 14 -5.05 7.04 9.56
CA ILE A 14 -6.30 6.95 8.78
C ILE A 14 -6.04 7.38 7.33
N VAL A 15 -5.42 8.55 7.13
CA VAL A 15 -5.09 9.07 5.80
C VAL A 15 -4.10 8.14 5.10
N GLY A 16 -3.07 7.67 5.81
CA GLY A 16 -2.09 6.73 5.28
C GLY A 16 -2.74 5.43 4.82
N MET A 17 -3.66 4.87 5.59
CA MET A 17 -4.39 3.67 5.22
C MET A 17 -5.31 3.90 4.01
N ALA A 18 -6.00 5.04 3.97
CA ALA A 18 -6.84 5.42 2.83
C ALA A 18 -6.01 5.55 1.54
N LEU A 19 -4.82 6.14 1.60
CA LEU A 19 -3.92 6.28 0.46
C LEU A 19 -3.34 4.93 0.01
N VAL A 20 -2.89 4.10 0.95
CA VAL A 20 -2.26 2.81 0.66
C VAL A 20 -3.29 1.83 0.10
N PHE A 21 -4.41 1.63 0.80
CA PHE A 21 -5.47 0.71 0.39
C PHE A 21 -6.26 1.24 -0.78
N GLY A 22 -6.75 2.49 -0.69
CA GLY A 22 -7.54 3.11 -1.75
C GLY A 22 -6.73 3.24 -3.05
N GLY A 23 -5.46 3.61 -2.96
CA GLY A 23 -4.60 3.67 -4.15
C GLY A 23 -4.28 2.29 -4.74
N ALA A 24 -4.17 1.23 -3.93
CA ALA A 24 -4.01 -0.14 -4.43
C ALA A 24 -5.25 -0.60 -5.21
N VAL A 25 -6.44 -0.36 -4.65
CA VAL A 25 -7.73 -0.67 -5.28
C VAL A 25 -7.92 0.15 -6.56
N PHE A 26 -7.57 1.43 -6.53
CA PHE A 26 -7.65 2.32 -7.69
C PHE A 26 -6.70 1.89 -8.82
N ALA A 27 -5.44 1.57 -8.51
CA ALA A 27 -4.48 1.04 -9.47
C ALA A 27 -4.96 -0.31 -10.07
N TRP A 28 -5.52 -1.18 -9.23
CA TRP A 28 -6.10 -2.45 -9.69
C TRP A 28 -7.32 -2.27 -10.61
N ALA A 29 -8.23 -1.35 -10.27
CA ALA A 29 -9.43 -1.06 -11.03
C ALA A 29 -9.09 -0.46 -12.41
N THR A 30 -8.20 0.51 -12.46
CA THR A 30 -7.73 1.15 -13.70
C THR A 30 -6.99 0.19 -14.62
N LEU A 31 -6.24 -0.77 -14.07
CA LEU A 31 -5.55 -1.79 -14.86
C LEU A 31 -6.50 -2.88 -15.41
N ARG A 32 -7.63 -3.15 -14.74
CA ARG A 32 -8.65 -4.12 -15.18
C ARG A 32 -9.78 -3.55 -16.02
N ALA A 33 -9.98 -2.23 -16.01
CA ALA A 33 -10.96 -1.59 -16.89
C ALA A 33 -10.65 -1.98 -18.34
N PRO A 34 -11.60 -2.64 -19.06
CA PRO A 34 -11.41 -2.96 -20.45
C PRO A 34 -11.18 -1.65 -21.20
N GLY A 35 -10.05 -1.53 -21.89
CA GLY A 35 -9.85 -0.44 -22.83
C GLY A 35 -11.04 -0.46 -23.78
N SER A 36 -11.85 0.59 -23.76
CA SER A 36 -12.90 0.80 -24.74
C SER A 36 -12.28 0.57 -26.12
N GLY A 37 -12.68 -0.51 -26.77
CA GLY A 37 -12.28 -0.75 -28.14
C GLY A 37 -12.75 0.42 -28.99
N SER A 38 -11.82 1.25 -29.42
CA SER A 38 -12.03 2.21 -30.49
C SER A 38 -10.91 2.00 -31.50
N LYS A 39 -11.22 1.22 -32.53
CA LYS A 39 -10.45 1.18 -33.78
C LYS A 39 -10.29 2.60 -34.32
N ARG A 40 -9.08 2.91 -34.80
CA ARG A 40 -8.71 3.94 -35.80
C ARG A 40 -9.10 5.39 -35.49
N ALA A 41 -8.10 6.27 -35.42
CA ALA A 41 -7.78 7.23 -36.48
C ALA A 41 -6.81 8.27 -35.93
N ASP A 42 -5.90 8.70 -36.79
CA ASP A 42 -4.88 9.71 -36.57
C ASP A 42 -5.46 11.00 -35.96
N SER A 43 -4.76 11.56 -34.98
CA SER A 43 -4.41 12.99 -34.87
C SER A 43 -4.05 13.37 -33.42
N SER A 44 -3.01 14.19 -33.34
CA SER A 44 -2.49 14.90 -32.18
C SER A 44 -3.53 15.49 -31.23
N ALA A 45 -3.87 14.80 -30.15
CA ALA A 45 -4.38 15.39 -28.91
C ALA A 45 -4.48 14.34 -27.79
N GLY A 46 -3.71 14.52 -26.70
CA GLY A 46 -4.05 14.03 -25.36
C GLY A 46 -4.37 12.55 -25.20
N ALA A 47 -3.43 11.65 -25.49
CA ALA A 47 -3.58 10.23 -25.16
C ALA A 47 -3.61 10.02 -23.63
N VAL A 48 -4.78 9.74 -23.08
CA VAL A 48 -5.02 9.20 -21.72
C VAL A 48 -4.57 7.73 -21.66
N GLY A 49 -3.33 7.44 -22.09
CA GLY A 49 -2.96 6.12 -22.63
C GLY A 49 -1.65 5.52 -22.14
N ASP A 50 -1.01 6.08 -21.12
CA ASP A 50 0.17 5.45 -20.51
C ASP A 50 -0.07 5.22 -19.00
N PRO A 51 -0.26 3.97 -18.53
CA PRO A 51 -0.43 3.66 -17.11
C PRO A 51 0.86 3.83 -16.29
N SER A 52 2.00 4.07 -16.97
CA SER A 52 3.33 4.26 -16.39
C SER A 52 3.45 5.43 -15.39
N PRO A 53 3.00 6.66 -15.68
CA PRO A 53 3.05 7.78 -14.73
C PRO A 53 2.18 7.55 -13.48
N LEU A 54 0.96 7.00 -13.63
CA LEU A 54 0.05 6.74 -12.51
C LEU A 54 0.61 5.72 -11.52
N ALA A 55 1.16 4.61 -12.03
CA ALA A 55 1.81 3.61 -11.19
C ALA A 55 2.99 4.20 -10.42
N THR A 56 3.81 5.04 -11.09
CA THR A 56 4.96 5.71 -10.48
C THR A 56 4.55 6.66 -9.36
N THR A 57 3.52 7.48 -9.58
CA THR A 57 2.98 8.39 -8.54
C THR A 57 2.42 7.60 -7.37
N TYR A 58 1.71 6.50 -7.63
CA TYR A 58 1.21 5.64 -6.56
C TYR A 58 2.35 5.02 -5.73
N GLU A 59 3.43 4.54 -6.35
CA GLU A 59 4.58 4.01 -5.59
C GLU A 59 5.16 5.07 -4.64
N TRP A 60 5.32 6.30 -5.12
CA TRP A 60 5.83 7.41 -4.30
C TRP A 60 4.90 7.73 -3.12
N VAL A 61 3.60 7.86 -3.39
CA VAL A 61 2.59 8.14 -2.36
C VAL A 61 2.51 6.99 -1.35
N PHE A 62 2.58 5.74 -1.82
CA PHE A 62 2.60 4.54 -0.98
C PHE A 62 3.79 4.57 -0.02
N TRP A 63 5.00 4.78 -0.52
CA TRP A 63 6.21 4.77 0.32
C TRP A 63 6.25 5.96 1.28
N ALA A 64 5.81 7.15 0.85
CA ALA A 64 5.70 8.30 1.73
C ALA A 64 4.69 8.07 2.87
N ALA A 65 3.50 7.55 2.56
CA ALA A 65 2.48 7.24 3.55
C ALA A 65 2.93 6.13 4.50
N MET A 66 3.56 5.08 3.98
CA MET A 66 4.06 3.96 4.78
C MET A 66 5.18 4.41 5.72
N GLY A 67 6.13 5.22 5.23
CA GLY A 67 7.19 5.80 6.04
C GLY A 67 6.63 6.64 7.18
N ALA A 68 5.67 7.53 6.89
CA ALA A 68 5.02 8.36 7.90
C ALA A 68 4.31 7.52 8.98
N MET A 69 3.57 6.48 8.59
CA MET A 69 2.91 5.57 9.53
C MET A 69 3.91 4.78 10.38
N VAL A 70 5.02 4.29 9.81
CA VAL A 70 6.05 3.55 10.56
C VAL A 70 6.75 4.48 11.56
N VAL A 71 7.20 5.66 11.13
CA VAL A 71 7.88 6.63 12.01
C VAL A 71 6.98 7.04 13.17
N THR A 72 5.72 7.37 12.88
CA THR A 72 4.76 7.77 13.92
C THR A 72 4.33 6.60 14.81
N GLY A 73 4.22 5.39 14.25
CA GLY A 73 3.91 4.16 15.00
C GLY A 73 5.04 3.76 15.96
N VAL A 74 6.30 3.75 15.49
CA VAL A 74 7.48 3.45 16.33
C VAL A 74 7.68 4.53 17.38
N GLY A 75 7.54 5.81 17.02
CA GLY A 75 7.63 6.92 17.97
C GLY A 75 6.58 6.81 19.09
N ASN A 76 5.35 6.41 18.77
CA ASN A 76 4.30 6.18 19.74
C ASN A 76 4.59 4.98 20.66
N LEU A 77 5.17 3.89 20.13
CA LEU A 77 5.61 2.75 20.94
C LEU A 77 6.76 3.12 21.88
N GLY A 78 7.74 3.89 21.41
CA GLY A 78 8.86 4.36 22.22
C GLY A 78 8.43 5.30 23.35
N ALA A 79 7.39 6.10 23.13
CA ALA A 79 6.83 7.01 24.15
C ALA A 79 6.02 6.28 25.25
N LEU A 80 5.49 5.09 24.96
CA LEU A 80 4.70 4.29 25.92
C LEU A 80 5.57 3.38 26.81
N GLY A 81 6.87 3.27 26.53
CA GLY A 81 7.80 2.39 27.22
C GLY A 81 7.69 0.93 26.72
N PRO A 82 8.81 0.19 26.64
CA PRO A 82 8.81 -1.15 26.06
C PRO A 82 7.96 -2.10 26.93
N PRO A 83 6.88 -2.69 26.39
CA PRO A 83 6.24 -3.80 27.07
C PRO A 83 7.25 -4.96 27.10
N GLY A 84 7.45 -5.57 28.27
CA GLY A 84 8.26 -6.78 28.36
C GLY A 84 7.72 -7.86 27.40
N PRO A 85 8.57 -8.52 26.59
CA PRO A 85 8.13 -9.49 25.58
C PRO A 85 7.47 -10.76 26.17
N SER A 86 7.51 -10.93 27.49
CA SER A 86 6.99 -12.09 28.23
C SER A 86 5.48 -12.06 28.52
N GLY A 87 4.77 -10.97 28.19
CA GLY A 87 3.32 -10.88 28.35
C GLY A 87 2.54 -11.08 27.05
N ARG A 88 1.25 -11.49 27.14
CA ARG A 88 0.30 -11.55 25.99
C ARG A 88 0.34 -10.29 25.12
N TRP A 89 0.48 -9.12 25.76
CA TRP A 89 0.58 -7.82 25.08
C TRP A 89 1.85 -7.70 24.23
N GLY A 90 2.98 -8.22 24.72
CA GLY A 90 4.24 -8.29 23.97
C GLY A 90 4.12 -9.19 22.76
N THR A 91 3.52 -10.38 22.91
CA THR A 91 3.27 -11.30 21.78
C THR A 91 2.38 -10.68 20.71
N ILE A 92 1.26 -10.06 21.09
CA ILE A 92 0.34 -9.36 20.17
C ILE A 92 1.09 -8.25 19.41
N LEU A 93 1.91 -7.46 20.12
CA LEU A 93 2.72 -6.42 19.50
C LEU A 93 3.75 -6.99 18.52
N THR A 94 4.47 -8.05 18.90
CA THR A 94 5.47 -8.71 18.03
C THR A 94 4.81 -9.27 16.77
N VAL A 95 3.66 -9.93 16.89
CA VAL A 95 2.92 -10.45 15.73
C VAL A 95 2.50 -9.31 14.80
N LYS A 96 1.98 -8.20 15.35
CA LYS A 96 1.61 -7.03 14.56
C LYS A 96 2.80 -6.42 13.82
N LEU A 97 3.94 -6.27 14.50
CA LEU A 97 5.17 -5.76 13.89
C LEU A 97 5.68 -6.70 12.80
N LEU A 98 5.66 -8.01 13.02
CA LEU A 98 6.09 -9.00 12.05
C LEU A 98 5.19 -9.00 10.80
N ALA A 99 3.88 -8.87 10.99
CA ALA A 99 2.92 -8.71 9.89
C ALA A 99 3.19 -7.44 9.07
N VAL A 100 3.42 -6.29 9.73
CA VAL A 100 3.77 -5.03 9.05
C VAL A 100 5.09 -5.17 8.29
N THR A 101 6.12 -5.77 8.89
CA THR A 101 7.41 -6.01 8.23
C THR A 101 7.27 -6.91 7.00
N ALA A 102 6.54 -8.02 7.13
CA ALA A 102 6.26 -8.92 6.01
C ALA A 102 5.51 -8.19 4.88
N PHE A 103 4.55 -7.33 5.23
CA PHE A 103 3.82 -6.51 4.26
C PHE A 103 4.71 -5.50 3.54
N VAL A 104 5.59 -4.82 4.27
CA VAL A 104 6.55 -3.86 3.70
C VAL A 104 7.51 -4.58 2.74
N LEU A 105 8.05 -5.74 3.13
CA LEU A 105 8.91 -6.57 2.27
C LEU A 105 8.17 -7.05 1.02
N GLY A 106 6.92 -7.50 1.14
CA GLY A 106 6.08 -7.85 -0.01
C GLY A 106 5.85 -6.66 -0.96
N SER A 107 5.69 -5.47 -0.40
CA SER A 107 5.50 -4.23 -1.16
C SER A 107 6.75 -3.78 -1.93
N PHE A 108 7.95 -4.14 -1.44
CA PHE A 108 9.19 -4.00 -2.21
C PHE A 108 9.18 -4.85 -3.48
N VAL A 109 8.74 -6.11 -3.39
CA VAL A 109 8.63 -7.00 -4.56
C VAL A 109 7.68 -6.39 -5.61
N ARG A 110 6.54 -5.82 -5.17
CA ARG A 110 5.63 -5.09 -6.07
C ARG A 110 6.31 -3.90 -6.75
N THR A 111 7.06 -3.10 -6.00
CA THR A 111 7.80 -1.95 -6.54
C THR A 111 8.82 -2.39 -7.60
N LEU A 112 9.54 -3.49 -7.36
CA LEU A 112 10.49 -4.07 -8.32
C LEU A 112 9.81 -4.55 -9.60
N VAL A 113 8.65 -5.21 -9.47
CA VAL A 113 7.81 -5.61 -10.61
C VAL A 113 7.34 -4.39 -11.41
N ALA A 114 6.89 -3.33 -10.74
CA ALA A 114 6.47 -2.08 -11.38
C ALA A 114 7.62 -1.43 -12.15
N LEU A 115 8.81 -1.36 -11.56
CA LEU A 115 10.02 -0.84 -12.21
C LEU A 115 10.45 -1.69 -13.41
N ARG A 116 10.34 -3.02 -13.31
CA ARG A 116 10.68 -3.94 -14.41
C ARG A 116 9.75 -3.75 -15.60
N VAL A 117 8.44 -3.75 -15.38
CA VAL A 117 7.45 -3.57 -16.46
C VAL A 117 7.58 -2.18 -17.10
N ARG A 118 7.96 -1.16 -16.33
CA ARG A 118 8.23 0.19 -16.86
C ARG A 118 9.45 0.24 -17.77
N ARG A 119 10.50 -0.51 -17.46
CA ARG A 119 11.73 -0.60 -18.29
C ARG A 119 11.50 -1.32 -19.61
N ASP A 120 10.69 -2.39 -19.59
CA ASP A 120 10.57 -3.30 -20.74
C ASP A 120 9.50 -2.86 -21.78
N ARG A 121 8.80 -1.72 -21.55
CA ARG A 121 7.58 -1.24 -22.25
C ARG A 121 6.43 -2.28 -22.25
N PRO A 122 5.22 -1.92 -21.79
CA PRO A 122 4.19 -2.93 -21.52
C PRO A 122 3.61 -3.53 -22.81
N ALA A 123 4.04 -4.74 -23.18
CA ALA A 123 3.21 -5.66 -23.97
C ALA A 123 2.05 -6.19 -23.10
N GLY A 124 1.00 -6.77 -23.71
CA GLY A 124 -0.23 -7.21 -23.01
C GLY A 124 0.01 -8.08 -21.75
N ALA A 125 1.07 -8.88 -21.74
CA ALA A 125 1.48 -9.68 -20.57
C ALA A 125 1.93 -8.84 -19.36
N GLY A 126 2.62 -7.71 -19.58
CA GLY A 126 3.09 -6.82 -18.51
C GLY A 126 1.94 -6.12 -17.77
N ARG A 127 0.88 -5.75 -18.49
CA ARG A 127 -0.33 -5.14 -17.90
C ARG A 127 -1.10 -6.13 -17.01
N SER A 128 -1.19 -7.39 -17.41
CA SER A 128 -1.80 -8.45 -16.60
C SER A 128 -1.02 -8.74 -15.32
N LEU A 129 0.32 -8.75 -15.41
CA LEU A 129 1.20 -8.99 -14.27
C LEU A 129 1.09 -7.85 -13.22
N LEU A 130 1.02 -6.59 -13.67
CA LEU A 130 0.75 -5.43 -12.80
C LEU A 130 -0.63 -5.53 -12.14
N ALA A 131 -1.66 -5.86 -12.90
CA ALA A 131 -3.01 -6.01 -12.34
C ALA A 131 -3.04 -7.10 -11.24
N LYS A 132 -2.32 -8.21 -11.43
CA LYS A 132 -2.19 -9.26 -10.40
C LYS A 132 -1.44 -8.78 -9.17
N SER A 133 -0.36 -8.02 -9.31
CA SER A 133 0.44 -7.54 -8.17
C SER A 133 -0.29 -6.50 -7.33
N TYR A 134 -1.00 -5.55 -7.95
CA TYR A 134 -1.85 -4.59 -7.22
C TYR A 134 -3.05 -5.27 -6.57
N GLY A 135 -3.68 -6.23 -7.26
CA GLY A 135 -4.78 -7.04 -6.68
C GLY A 135 -4.32 -7.88 -5.47
N ALA A 136 -3.16 -8.52 -5.57
CA ALA A 136 -2.56 -9.26 -4.45
C ALA A 136 -2.26 -8.35 -3.25
N THR A 137 -1.86 -7.10 -3.51
CA THR A 137 -1.60 -6.12 -2.45
C THR A 137 -2.87 -5.68 -1.75
N ALA A 138 -3.96 -5.45 -2.49
CA ALA A 138 -5.25 -5.14 -1.92
C ALA A 138 -5.78 -6.30 -1.06
N ALA A 139 -5.64 -7.54 -1.53
CA ALA A 139 -6.01 -8.73 -0.77
C ALA A 139 -5.15 -8.90 0.50
N ALA A 140 -3.83 -8.70 0.39
CA ALA A 140 -2.93 -8.76 1.54
C ALA A 140 -3.27 -7.71 2.58
N LEU A 141 -3.58 -6.47 2.16
CA LEU A 141 -4.04 -5.41 3.07
C LEU A 141 -5.36 -5.78 3.77
N LEU A 142 -6.31 -6.35 3.04
CA LEU A 142 -7.60 -6.79 3.60
C LEU A 142 -7.38 -7.86 4.68
N VAL A 143 -6.54 -8.86 4.39
CA VAL A 143 -6.18 -9.90 5.36
C VAL A 143 -5.48 -9.30 6.57
N LEU A 144 -4.59 -8.32 6.37
CA LEU A 144 -3.85 -7.69 7.45
C LEU A 144 -4.78 -6.87 8.36
N VAL A 145 -5.78 -6.19 7.80
CA VAL A 145 -6.84 -5.50 8.56
C VAL A 145 -7.68 -6.49 9.35
N ALA A 146 -8.15 -7.57 8.72
CA ALA A 146 -8.95 -8.59 9.39
C ALA A 146 -8.15 -9.25 10.53
N LEU A 147 -6.87 -9.56 10.31
CA LEU A 147 -6.00 -10.12 11.34
C LEU A 147 -5.79 -9.14 12.49
N ALA A 148 -5.64 -7.84 12.18
CA ALA A 148 -5.50 -6.80 13.19
C ALA A 148 -6.79 -6.63 14.02
N GLU A 149 -7.97 -6.79 13.41
CA GLU A 149 -9.25 -6.78 14.10
C GLU A 149 -9.38 -7.97 15.04
N VAL A 150 -9.06 -9.19 14.57
CA VAL A 150 -9.06 -10.40 15.40
C VAL A 150 -8.12 -10.25 16.59
N LEU A 151 -6.88 -9.79 16.37
CA LEU A 151 -5.92 -9.55 17.46
C LEU A 151 -6.38 -8.46 18.45
N ALA A 152 -7.21 -7.51 18.02
CA ALA A 152 -7.71 -6.45 18.88
C ALA A 152 -8.86 -6.92 19.78
N HIS A 153 -9.61 -7.95 19.37
CA HIS A 153 -10.77 -8.47 20.10
C HIS A 153 -10.47 -9.74 20.92
N GLY A 154 -9.36 -10.42 20.62
CA GLY A 154 -8.90 -11.61 21.36
C GLY A 154 -9.43 -12.91 20.77
#